data_AF-A0A2V8KQ96-F1
#
_entry.id   AF-A0A2V8KQ96-F1
#
_cell.length_a   1.000
_cell.length_b   1.000
_cell.length_c   1.000
_cell.angle_alpha   90.00
_cell.angle_beta   90.00
_cell.angle_gamma   90.00
#
_symmetry.space_group_name_H-M   'P 1'
#
loop_
_entity.id
_entity.type
_entity.pdbx_description
1 polymer ?
#
loop_
_entity_poly.entity_id
_entity_poly.type
_entity_poly.pdbx_seq_one_letter_code
_entity_poly.pdbx_strand_id
1 'polypeptide(L)'
;MQNYSITAVMGFALLILTATPAAAQGRGGAQPRKPKPTVGAWWYKGDPQPPSPHPDLTGVWFGGSMNDIGKDVLPGEQLILTPYAAERYKKVDHAKDPNAQCLPPGPTRMVARAHPTMIVQRPDVVAVLSESEHIYRLIYTDGRSHPPDAKDYPAWFGYSVGKW
;
A
#
# COMPACT_ATOMS: atom_id res chain seq x y z
N MET A 1 56.87 27.39 29.73
CA MET A 1 57.73 26.67 28.77
C MET A 1 57.44 25.19 28.90
N GLN A 2 56.67 24.60 27.99
CA GLN A 2 56.53 23.15 27.90
C GLN A 2 56.21 22.79 26.45
N ASN A 3 57.24 22.35 25.72
CA ASN A 3 57.14 21.87 24.35
C ASN A 3 56.69 20.40 24.39
N TYR A 4 55.57 20.07 23.75
CA TYR A 4 55.23 18.68 23.44
C TYR A 4 55.54 18.36 21.98
N SER A 5 56.33 17.31 21.82
CA SER A 5 56.96 16.80 20.62
C SER A 5 55.94 16.35 19.56
N ILE A 6 56.12 16.83 18.34
CA ILE A 6 55.47 16.37 17.12
C ILE A 6 56.07 15.00 16.77
N THR A 7 55.48 13.90 17.21
CA THR A 7 55.92 12.56 16.75
C THR A 7 54.85 11.49 16.96
N ALA A 8 53.66 11.65 16.39
CA ALA A 8 52.69 10.55 16.33
C ALA A 8 51.58 10.69 15.26
N VAL A 9 51.78 11.44 14.18
CA VAL A 9 50.71 11.61 13.15
C VAL A 9 50.91 10.69 11.93
N MET A 10 52.07 10.05 11.76
CA MET A 10 52.35 9.20 10.59
C MET A 10 52.14 7.70 10.85
N GLY A 11 50.98 7.31 11.41
CA GLY A 11 50.65 5.90 11.60
C GLY A 11 49.19 5.53 11.27
N PHE A 12 48.28 6.50 11.24
CA PHE A 12 46.85 6.25 11.07
C PHE A 12 46.29 6.68 9.70
N ALA A 13 47.15 7.17 8.80
CA ALA A 13 46.75 7.65 7.48
C ALA A 13 46.74 6.58 6.38
N LEU A 14 47.21 5.35 6.64
CA LEU A 14 47.37 4.31 5.62
C LEU A 14 46.35 3.16 5.65
N LEU A 15 45.28 3.25 6.45
CA LEU A 15 44.26 2.19 6.56
C LEU A 15 42.86 2.57 6.03
N ILE A 16 42.73 3.67 5.27
CA ILE A 16 41.44 4.13 4.74
C ILE A 16 41.33 3.96 3.20
N LEU A 17 42.30 3.30 2.55
CA LEU A 17 42.40 3.27 1.08
C LEU A 17 41.98 1.95 0.39
N THR A 18 41.27 1.05 1.06
CA THR A 18 40.72 -0.17 0.41
C THR A 18 39.22 -0.39 0.59
N ALA A 19 38.47 0.61 1.03
CA ALA A 19 37.02 0.55 0.89
C ALA A 19 36.66 0.74 -0.59
N THR A 20 36.73 -0.34 -1.37
CA THR A 20 36.00 -0.44 -2.64
C THR A 20 34.58 0.06 -2.36
N PRO A 21 34.08 1.07 -3.09
CA PRO A 21 32.67 1.35 -3.02
C PRO A 21 32.00 0.08 -3.50
N ALA A 22 31.36 -0.64 -2.57
CA ALA A 22 30.44 -1.68 -2.94
C ALA A 22 29.44 -1.00 -3.86
N ALA A 23 29.54 -1.28 -5.15
CA ALA A 23 28.51 -1.00 -6.14
C ALA A 23 27.31 -1.93 -5.84
N ALA A 24 26.72 -1.75 -4.66
CA ALA A 24 25.46 -2.34 -4.22
C ALA A 24 24.38 -1.26 -4.13
N GLN A 25 24.71 0.02 -4.34
CA GLN A 25 23.74 1.09 -4.57
C GLN A 25 23.42 1.25 -6.07
N GLY A 26 23.31 0.13 -6.78
CA GLY A 26 22.77 0.08 -8.12
C GLY A 26 21.25 0.00 -8.06
N ARG A 27 20.57 1.16 -8.01
CA ARG A 27 19.24 1.28 -8.63
C ARG A 27 19.43 0.96 -10.12
N GLY A 28 19.10 -0.25 -10.56
CA GLY A 28 19.32 -0.60 -11.96
C GLY A 28 19.00 -2.04 -12.29
N GLY A 29 17.71 -2.33 -12.41
CA GLY A 29 17.21 -3.60 -12.91
C GLY A 29 15.86 -3.88 -12.29
N ALA A 30 14.78 -3.61 -13.02
CA ALA A 30 13.50 -4.21 -12.68
C ALA A 30 13.76 -5.73 -12.63
N GLN A 31 13.72 -6.30 -11.42
CA GLN A 31 13.75 -7.75 -11.26
C GLN A 31 12.73 -8.34 -12.24
N PRO A 32 13.10 -9.35 -13.05
CA PRO A 32 12.14 -9.95 -13.96
C PRO A 32 10.92 -10.35 -13.13
N ARG A 33 9.73 -9.88 -13.53
CA ARG A 33 8.50 -10.18 -12.80
C ARG A 33 8.43 -11.70 -12.71
N LYS A 34 8.39 -12.23 -11.48
CA LYS A 34 8.16 -13.66 -11.27
C LYS A 34 6.93 -14.05 -12.11
N PRO A 35 6.96 -15.17 -12.84
CA PRO A 35 5.81 -15.61 -13.60
C PRO A 35 4.60 -15.66 -12.66
N LYS A 36 3.46 -15.15 -13.13
CA LYS A 36 2.21 -15.24 -12.37
C LYS A 36 1.98 -16.73 -12.06
N PRO A 37 1.70 -17.11 -10.80
CA PRO A 37 1.36 -18.49 -10.50
C PRO A 37 0.18 -18.93 -11.36
N THR A 38 0.21 -20.17 -11.83
CA THR A 38 -0.90 -20.79 -12.56
C THR A 38 -2.13 -21.02 -11.66
N VAL A 39 -1.95 -20.95 -10.34
CA VAL A 39 -2.99 -21.05 -9.31
C VAL A 39 -2.64 -20.13 -8.13
N GLY A 40 -3.48 -19.11 -7.88
CA GLY A 40 -3.48 -18.27 -6.67
C GLY A 40 -2.21 -17.47 -6.36
N ALA A 41 -2.13 -16.96 -5.12
CA ALA A 41 -0.96 -16.26 -4.58
C ALA A 41 0.16 -17.24 -4.18
N TRP A 42 1.40 -16.77 -3.98
CA TRP A 42 2.57 -17.63 -3.70
C TRP A 42 2.47 -18.48 -2.41
N TRP A 43 1.59 -18.12 -1.48
CA TRP A 43 1.28 -18.90 -0.27
C TRP A 43 0.05 -19.81 -0.45
N TYR A 44 -0.68 -19.66 -1.55
CA TYR A 44 -1.87 -20.46 -1.85
C TYR A 44 -1.43 -21.78 -2.44
N LYS A 45 -1.69 -22.89 -1.73
CA LYS A 45 -1.26 -24.24 -2.13
C LYS A 45 -2.05 -24.83 -3.30
N GLY A 46 -3.05 -24.11 -3.83
CA GLY A 46 -3.84 -24.58 -4.96
C GLY A 46 -4.98 -25.53 -4.59
N ASP A 47 -5.25 -25.77 -3.31
CA ASP A 47 -6.49 -26.46 -2.91
C ASP A 47 -7.67 -25.70 -3.50
N PRO A 48 -8.58 -26.34 -4.24
CA PRO A 48 -9.74 -25.65 -4.78
C PRO A 48 -10.48 -24.94 -3.64
N GLN A 49 -10.67 -23.63 -3.77
CA GLN A 49 -11.64 -22.93 -2.91
C GLN A 49 -12.99 -23.64 -3.02
N PRO A 50 -13.75 -23.79 -1.92
CA PRO A 50 -15.09 -24.33 -1.99
C PRO A 50 -15.87 -23.61 -3.09
N PRO A 51 -16.65 -24.35 -3.91
CA PRO A 51 -17.47 -23.72 -4.93
C PRO A 51 -18.30 -22.58 -4.32
N SER A 52 -18.06 -21.37 -4.81
CA SER A 52 -18.79 -20.17 -4.41
C SER A 52 -19.71 -19.76 -5.56
N PRO A 53 -20.95 -19.32 -5.28
CA PRO A 53 -21.81 -18.73 -6.30
C PRO A 53 -21.27 -17.41 -6.87
N HIS A 54 -20.20 -16.86 -6.30
CA HIS A 54 -19.59 -15.59 -6.69
C HIS A 54 -18.12 -15.77 -7.09
N PRO A 55 -17.56 -14.88 -7.95
CA PRO A 55 -16.14 -14.89 -8.30
C PRO A 55 -15.24 -14.88 -7.07
N ASP A 56 -14.16 -15.66 -7.11
CA ASP A 56 -13.13 -15.65 -6.07
C ASP A 56 -12.10 -14.56 -6.37
N LEU A 57 -12.00 -13.60 -5.46
CA LEU A 57 -11.05 -12.49 -5.51
C LEU A 57 -9.79 -12.76 -4.67
N THR A 58 -9.69 -13.92 -4.02
CA THR A 58 -8.58 -14.25 -3.12
C THR A 58 -7.24 -14.23 -3.85
N GLY A 59 -6.28 -13.45 -3.35
CA GLY A 59 -4.94 -13.37 -3.94
C GLY A 59 -4.18 -12.09 -3.64
N VAL A 60 -2.96 -11.98 -4.19
CA VAL A 60 -2.18 -10.73 -4.23
C VAL A 60 -2.60 -9.93 -5.46
N TRP A 61 -2.98 -8.68 -5.24
CA TRP A 61 -3.30 -7.70 -6.26
C TRP A 61 -2.26 -6.58 -6.24
N PHE A 62 -1.80 -6.17 -7.42
CA PHE A 62 -0.87 -5.06 -7.56
C PHE A 62 -1.15 -4.30 -8.85
N GLY A 63 -1.72 -3.10 -8.71
CA GLY A 63 -2.03 -2.18 -9.81
C GLY A 63 -0.92 -1.17 -10.12
N GLY A 64 0.12 -1.09 -9.29
CA GLY A 64 1.09 0.02 -9.34
C GLY A 64 0.62 1.25 -8.56
N SER A 65 1.37 2.35 -8.65
CA SER A 65 1.02 3.59 -7.96
C SER A 65 -0.07 4.34 -8.73
N MET A 66 -1.24 4.52 -8.12
CA MET A 66 -2.35 5.30 -8.65
C MET A 66 -2.27 6.73 -8.09
N ASN A 67 -1.42 7.56 -8.69
CA ASN A 67 -1.23 8.96 -8.28
C ASN A 67 -2.25 9.90 -8.94
N ASP A 68 -2.82 9.49 -10.07
CA ASP A 68 -3.80 10.26 -10.84
C ASP A 68 -4.80 9.29 -11.48
N ILE A 69 -5.94 9.10 -10.81
CA ILE A 69 -7.01 8.20 -11.27
C ILE A 69 -7.67 8.69 -12.56
N GLY A 70 -7.47 9.95 -12.95
CA GLY A 70 -7.95 10.48 -14.22
C GLY A 70 -7.25 9.86 -15.43
N LYS A 71 -6.10 9.20 -15.22
CA LYS A 71 -5.37 8.47 -16.27
C LYS A 71 -5.88 7.04 -16.48
N ASP A 72 -6.67 6.53 -15.54
CA ASP A 72 -7.20 5.15 -15.56
C ASP A 72 -8.65 5.09 -16.09
N VAL A 73 -9.17 6.21 -16.61
CA VAL A 73 -10.49 6.27 -17.28
C VAL A 73 -10.42 5.67 -18.69
N LEU A 74 -11.57 5.27 -19.23
CA LEU A 74 -11.64 4.74 -20.60
C LEU A 74 -11.30 5.81 -21.64
N PRO A 75 -10.79 5.43 -22.83
CA PRO A 75 -10.46 6.39 -23.88
C PRO A 75 -11.67 7.29 -24.24
N GLY A 76 -11.48 8.60 -24.13
CA GLY A 76 -12.52 9.60 -24.40
C GLY A 76 -13.41 9.95 -23.20
N GLU A 77 -13.23 9.29 -22.05
CA GLU A 77 -13.94 9.61 -20.82
C GLU A 77 -13.15 10.55 -19.91
N GLN A 78 -13.86 11.17 -18.96
CA GLN A 78 -13.29 12.02 -17.93
C GLN A 78 -13.88 11.64 -16.57
N LEU A 79 -13.17 11.98 -15.50
CA LEU A 79 -13.64 11.74 -14.15
C LEU A 79 -14.95 12.51 -13.88
N ILE A 80 -16.01 11.78 -13.55
CA ILE A 80 -17.31 12.38 -13.24
C ILE A 80 -17.28 12.87 -11.79
N LEU A 81 -17.13 14.17 -11.61
CA LEU A 81 -17.18 14.83 -10.31
C LEU A 81 -18.50 15.57 -10.12
N THR A 82 -19.08 15.45 -8.92
CA THR A 82 -20.16 16.36 -8.52
C THR A 82 -19.63 17.80 -8.43
N PRO A 83 -20.49 18.84 -8.53
CA PRO A 83 -20.04 20.23 -8.37
C PRO A 83 -19.26 20.48 -7.08
N TYR A 84 -19.70 19.86 -5.98
CA TYR A 84 -18.99 19.90 -4.70
C TYR A 84 -17.61 19.24 -4.78
N ALA A 85 -17.51 18.04 -5.35
CA ALA A 85 -16.23 17.34 -5.46
C ALA A 85 -15.24 18.09 -6.36
N ALA A 86 -15.71 18.67 -7.48
CA ALA A 86 -14.88 19.47 -8.38
C ALA A 86 -14.36 20.76 -7.71
N GLU A 87 -15.17 21.40 -6.87
CA GLU A 87 -14.77 22.58 -6.11
C GLU A 87 -13.76 22.22 -5.00
N ARG A 88 -14.00 21.12 -4.28
CA ARG A 88 -13.07 20.61 -3.26
C ARG A 88 -11.73 20.16 -3.85
N TYR A 89 -11.74 19.53 -5.02
CA TYR A 89 -10.52 19.09 -5.72
C TYR A 89 -9.58 20.26 -6.02
N LYS A 90 -10.13 21.42 -6.41
CA LYS A 90 -9.35 22.63 -6.70
C LYS A 90 -8.73 23.29 -5.47
N LYS A 91 -9.30 23.05 -4.28
CA LYS A 91 -8.96 23.74 -3.03
C LYS A 91 -8.40 22.79 -1.96
N VAL A 92 -8.04 21.56 -2.33
CA VAL A 92 -7.49 20.61 -1.36
C VAL A 92 -6.15 21.12 -0.85
N ASP A 93 -6.02 21.20 0.47
CA ASP A 93 -4.78 21.59 1.13
C ASP A 93 -3.96 20.33 1.42
N HIS A 94 -2.96 20.07 0.57
CA HIS A 94 -2.10 18.90 0.69
C HIS A 94 -1.21 18.94 1.94
N ALA A 95 -1.01 20.09 2.59
CA ALA A 95 -0.29 20.17 3.86
C ALA A 95 -1.08 19.53 5.01
N LYS A 96 -2.39 19.35 4.85
CA LYS A 96 -3.30 18.70 5.81
C LYS A 96 -3.58 17.23 5.46
N ASP A 97 -2.71 16.59 4.68
CA ASP A 97 -2.82 15.17 4.40
C ASP A 97 -2.65 14.36 5.72
N PRO A 98 -3.66 13.60 6.18
CA PRO A 98 -3.54 12.78 7.39
C PRO A 98 -2.35 11.81 7.32
N ASN A 99 -2.02 11.32 6.13
CA ASN A 99 -0.93 10.39 5.96
C ASN A 99 0.45 11.00 6.20
N ALA A 100 0.63 12.29 5.90
CA ALA A 100 1.85 13.02 6.24
C ALA A 100 2.01 13.18 7.77
N GLN A 101 0.92 12.97 8.53
CA GLN A 101 0.91 12.96 10.00
C GLN A 101 0.91 11.54 10.59
N CYS A 102 1.30 10.53 9.79
CA CYS A 102 1.28 9.11 10.19
C CYS A 102 -0.11 8.58 10.56
N LEU A 103 -1.17 9.23 10.08
CA LEU A 103 -2.55 8.75 10.26
C LEU A 103 -2.99 7.90 9.06
N PRO A 104 -3.90 6.93 9.26
CA PRO A 104 -4.39 6.07 8.19
C PRO A 104 -4.98 6.86 7.01
N PRO A 105 -4.63 6.52 5.75
CA PRO A 105 -5.00 7.29 4.56
C PRO A 105 -6.44 7.02 4.10
N GLY A 106 -7.17 6.15 4.79
CA GLY A 106 -8.49 5.70 4.42
C GLY A 106 -8.48 4.59 3.36
N PRO A 107 -9.65 3.99 3.09
CA PRO A 107 -9.74 2.75 2.31
C PRO A 107 -9.36 2.88 0.84
N THR A 108 -9.66 4.02 0.20
CA THR A 108 -9.36 4.22 -1.23
C THR A 108 -7.85 4.38 -1.44
N ARG A 109 -7.20 5.20 -0.62
CA ARG A 109 -5.76 5.42 -0.72
C ARG A 109 -4.95 4.22 -0.25
N MET A 110 -5.48 3.39 0.64
CA MET A 110 -4.86 2.13 1.06
C MET A 110 -4.52 1.21 -0.13
N VAL A 111 -5.40 1.13 -1.14
CA VAL A 111 -5.22 0.25 -2.31
C VAL A 111 -4.60 0.95 -3.53
N ALA A 112 -4.55 2.29 -3.53
CA ALA A 112 -3.99 3.08 -4.62
C ALA A 112 -2.46 3.25 -4.56
N ARG A 113 -1.81 2.75 -3.49
CA ARG A 113 -0.36 2.88 -3.33
C ARG A 113 0.41 1.87 -4.18
N ALA A 114 1.70 2.15 -4.36
CA ALA A 114 2.67 1.26 -4.99
C ALA A 114 3.03 0.01 -4.16
N HIS A 115 2.08 -0.53 -3.40
CA HIS A 115 2.25 -1.69 -2.53
C HIS A 115 1.18 -2.75 -2.88
N PRO A 116 1.51 -4.05 -2.93
CA PRO A 116 0.51 -5.09 -3.10
C PRO A 116 -0.55 -5.06 -2.00
N THR A 117 -1.76 -5.41 -2.39
CA THR A 117 -2.88 -5.66 -1.49
C THR A 117 -3.27 -7.13 -1.60
N MET A 118 -3.44 -7.81 -0.47
CA MET A 118 -3.96 -9.16 -0.43
C MET A 118 -5.46 -9.13 -0.17
N ILE A 119 -6.23 -9.86 -0.97
CA ILE A 119 -7.63 -10.12 -0.69
C ILE A 119 -7.78 -11.55 -0.16
N VAL A 120 -8.53 -11.71 0.92
CA VAL A 120 -8.94 -13.01 1.47
C VAL A 120 -10.45 -13.04 1.53
N GLN A 121 -11.06 -13.96 0.78
CA GLN A 121 -12.51 -14.11 0.71
C GLN A 121 -12.95 -15.32 1.53
N ARG A 122 -14.02 -15.13 2.29
CA ARG A 122 -14.80 -16.15 2.97
C ARG A 122 -16.28 -15.96 2.65
N PRO A 123 -17.15 -16.94 2.94
CA PRO A 123 -18.60 -16.79 2.73
C PRO A 123 -19.21 -15.57 3.45
N ASP A 124 -18.66 -15.21 4.61
CA ASP A 124 -19.20 -14.20 5.54
C ASP A 124 -18.42 -12.88 5.58
N VAL A 125 -17.22 -12.84 4.99
CA VAL A 125 -16.34 -11.65 5.03
C VAL A 125 -15.33 -11.63 3.89
N VAL A 126 -15.08 -10.43 3.36
CA VAL A 126 -13.93 -10.14 2.49
C VAL A 126 -12.96 -9.25 3.27
N ALA A 127 -11.72 -9.72 3.43
CA ALA A 127 -10.63 -8.96 4.02
C ALA A 127 -9.71 -8.42 2.94
N VAL A 128 -9.38 -7.13 3.02
CA VAL A 128 -8.44 -6.44 2.15
C VAL A 128 -7.26 -5.99 3.01
N LEU A 129 -6.10 -6.62 2.82
CA LEU A 129 -4.88 -6.41 3.60
C LEU A 129 -3.88 -5.61 2.77
N SER A 130 -3.40 -4.47 3.27
CA SER A 130 -2.38 -3.68 2.58
C SER A 130 -1.00 -3.96 3.16
N GLU A 131 -0.01 -4.17 2.29
CA GLU A 131 1.40 -4.19 2.70
C GLU A 131 1.85 -2.79 3.16
N SER A 132 1.27 -1.73 2.61
CA SER A 132 1.52 -0.37 3.07
C SER A 132 0.91 -0.19 4.45
N GLU A 133 1.71 0.27 5.42
CA GLU A 133 1.27 0.60 6.78
C GLU A 133 0.71 -0.60 7.59
N HIS A 134 0.72 -1.82 7.04
CA HIS A 134 0.16 -3.05 7.65
C HIS A 134 -1.29 -2.88 8.14
N ILE A 135 -2.08 -2.13 7.38
CA ILE A 135 -3.49 -1.85 7.64
C ILE A 135 -4.40 -2.84 6.91
N TYR A 136 -5.61 -3.03 7.43
CA TYR A 136 -6.60 -3.90 6.82
C TYR A 136 -7.99 -3.28 6.85
N ARG A 137 -8.83 -3.73 5.91
CA ARG A 137 -10.26 -3.45 5.86
C ARG A 137 -11.04 -4.75 5.84
N LEU A 138 -12.09 -4.83 6.64
CA LEU A 138 -13.04 -5.94 6.65
C LEU A 138 -14.36 -5.48 6.05
N ILE A 139 -14.90 -6.30 5.15
CA ILE A 139 -16.19 -6.10 4.50
C ILE A 139 -17.04 -7.32 4.81
N TYR A 140 -18.00 -7.19 5.74
CA TYR A 140 -18.87 -8.29 6.12
C TYR A 140 -19.96 -8.51 5.08
N THR A 141 -20.16 -9.76 4.67
CA THR A 141 -21.13 -10.16 3.63
C THR A 141 -22.22 -11.09 4.16
N ASP A 142 -22.29 -11.28 5.49
CA ASP A 142 -23.23 -12.16 6.18
C ASP A 142 -24.63 -11.55 6.41
N GLY A 143 -24.92 -10.41 5.78
CA GLY A 143 -26.20 -9.72 5.91
C GLY A 143 -26.37 -8.89 7.18
N ARG A 144 -25.33 -8.77 8.03
CA ARG A 144 -25.39 -7.89 9.20
C ARG A 144 -25.57 -6.42 8.80
N SER A 145 -26.15 -5.64 9.71
CA SER A 145 -26.20 -4.19 9.61
C SER A 145 -24.90 -3.55 10.15
N HIS A 146 -24.71 -2.26 9.87
CA HIS A 146 -23.67 -1.48 10.54
C HIS A 146 -23.93 -1.43 12.07
N PRO A 147 -22.88 -1.28 12.90
CA PRO A 147 -23.05 -1.04 14.32
C PRO A 147 -23.96 0.18 14.57
N PRO A 148 -24.88 0.10 15.55
CA PRO A 148 -25.83 1.19 15.81
C PRO A 148 -25.13 2.49 16.24
N ASP A 149 -23.94 2.37 16.81
CA ASP A 149 -23.08 3.43 17.34
C ASP A 149 -21.95 3.84 16.36
N ALA A 150 -21.99 3.38 15.11
CA ALA A 150 -20.94 3.65 14.12
C ALA A 150 -20.70 5.15 13.84
N LYS A 151 -21.68 6.00 14.11
CA LYS A 151 -21.57 7.47 14.00
C LYS A 151 -20.88 8.10 15.20
N ASP A 152 -21.06 7.52 16.37
CA ASP A 152 -20.48 8.00 17.62
C ASP A 152 -19.01 7.55 17.73
N TYR A 153 -18.70 6.36 17.22
CA TYR A 153 -17.35 5.77 17.23
C TYR A 153 -16.88 5.44 15.81
N PRO A 154 -16.45 6.42 15.01
CA PRO A 154 -15.98 6.16 13.65
C PRO A 154 -14.65 5.39 13.64
N ALA A 155 -14.55 4.37 12.81
CA ALA A 155 -13.28 3.68 12.53
C ALA A 155 -12.54 4.35 11.36
N TRP A 156 -11.19 4.34 11.39
CA TRP A 156 -10.33 4.90 10.32
C TRP A 156 -10.63 4.36 8.91
N PHE A 157 -11.04 3.09 8.81
CA PHE A 157 -11.42 2.43 7.55
C PHE A 157 -12.93 2.24 7.40
N GLY A 158 -13.70 2.86 8.30
CA GLY A 158 -15.15 2.73 8.41
C GLY A 158 -15.61 1.32 8.79
N TYR A 159 -16.92 1.19 8.96
CA TYR A 159 -17.60 -0.10 9.04
C TYR A 159 -18.11 -0.44 7.65
N SER A 160 -17.76 -1.62 7.12
CA SER A 160 -18.16 -2.02 5.78
C SER A 160 -19.01 -3.27 5.83
N VAL A 161 -20.20 -3.18 5.26
CA VAL A 161 -21.09 -4.32 4.97
C VAL A 161 -21.35 -4.35 3.47
N GLY A 162 -21.42 -5.54 2.91
CA GLY A 162 -21.62 -5.78 1.48
C GLY A 162 -22.68 -6.84 1.23
N LYS A 163 -23.12 -6.92 -0.02
CA LYS A 163 -23.97 -8.00 -0.55
C LYS A 163 -23.30 -8.48 -1.82
N TRP A 164 -23.41 -9.78 -2.08
CA TRP A 164 -23.03 -10.36 -3.35
C TRP A 164 -24.16 -10.27 -4.37
#